data_AF-A0A532EJR2-F1
#
_entry.id   AF-A0A532EJR2-F1
#
_cell.length_a   1.000
_cell.length_b   1.000
_cell.length_c   1.000
_cell.angle_alpha   90.00
_cell.angle_beta   90.00
_cell.angle_gamma   90.00
#
_symmetry.space_group_name_H-M   'P 1'
#
loop_
_entity.id
_entity.type
_entity.pdbx_description
1 polymer ?
#
loop_
_entity_poly.entity_id
_entity_poly.type
_entity_poly.pdbx_seq_one_letter_code
_entity_poly.pdbx_strand_id
1 'polypeptide(L)'
;TIGIGSNSTETIGANHTQTVAIVQTVTVGAARVDSVGASETRTVGGLQANTIGATRSVTVGAAQSHDIGAADSWNIASNQDVTIGGGQTFNIAGDQKSKIGKGRRTEIATDDGTKVGGAYELQIAKASMVQIGEDGKINVGKTFLIEAGDAIALKCGSASISMKKDGTITIEGKDITIKGSSNINVKASSDIVMKGSNIKQN
;
A
#
# COMPACT_ATOMS: atom_id res chain seq x y z
N THR A 1 -46.40 -19.53 -36.14
CA THR A 1 -45.18 -20.20 -35.69
C THR A 1 -44.46 -20.80 -36.87
N ILE A 2 -43.16 -20.57 -37.00
CA ILE A 2 -42.32 -21.29 -37.95
C ILE A 2 -41.59 -22.37 -37.14
N GLY A 3 -41.67 -23.63 -37.57
CA GLY A 3 -41.00 -24.76 -36.92
C GLY A 3 -39.95 -25.35 -37.83
N ILE A 4 -38.74 -25.55 -37.31
CA ILE A 4 -37.62 -26.17 -38.01
C ILE A 4 -37.32 -27.52 -37.34
N GLY A 5 -37.35 -28.62 -38.10
CA GLY A 5 -37.16 -29.97 -37.56
C GLY A 5 -35.69 -30.43 -37.44
N SER A 6 -34.76 -29.79 -38.15
CA SER A 6 -33.31 -30.06 -38.03
C SER A 6 -32.48 -28.78 -38.09
N ASN A 7 -32.17 -28.28 -39.29
CA ASN A 7 -31.27 -27.14 -39.48
C ASN A 7 -31.94 -26.03 -40.30
N SER A 8 -31.54 -24.79 -40.05
CA SER A 8 -31.90 -23.61 -40.85
C SER A 8 -30.68 -22.71 -40.99
N THR A 9 -30.50 -22.11 -42.17
CA THR A 9 -29.42 -21.17 -42.48
C THR A 9 -30.02 -19.94 -43.16
N GLU A 10 -29.59 -18.76 -42.74
CA GLU A 10 -29.97 -17.48 -43.33
C GLU A 10 -28.70 -16.70 -43.68
N THR A 11 -28.66 -16.10 -44.88
CA THR A 11 -27.54 -15.30 -45.38
C THR A 11 -28.04 -13.96 -45.87
N ILE A 12 -27.46 -12.87 -45.38
CA ILE A 12 -27.73 -11.50 -45.87
C ILE A 12 -26.49 -11.00 -46.61
N GLY A 13 -26.63 -10.67 -47.90
CA GLY A 13 -25.50 -10.26 -48.74
C GLY A 13 -25.02 -8.82 -48.54
N ALA A 14 -25.77 -8.01 -47.79
CA ALA A 14 -25.46 -6.61 -47.49
C ALA A 14 -25.98 -6.24 -46.10
N ASN A 15 -26.77 -5.17 -45.98
CA ASN A 15 -27.26 -4.65 -44.70
C ASN A 15 -28.50 -5.40 -44.18
N HIS A 16 -28.58 -5.60 -42.86
CA HIS A 16 -29.76 -6.11 -42.17
C HIS A 16 -30.18 -5.11 -41.08
N THR A 17 -31.48 -4.84 -40.96
CA THR A 17 -32.05 -4.01 -39.89
C THR A 17 -33.23 -4.74 -39.28
N GLN A 18 -33.22 -4.86 -37.95
CA GLN A 18 -34.32 -5.42 -37.18
C GLN A 18 -34.80 -4.36 -36.18
N THR A 19 -36.12 -4.18 -36.07
CA THR A 19 -36.74 -3.31 -35.06
C THR A 19 -37.75 -4.12 -34.28
N VAL A 20 -37.63 -4.09 -32.95
CA VAL A 20 -38.58 -4.71 -32.04
C VAL A 20 -39.18 -3.60 -31.18
N ALA A 21 -40.49 -3.37 -31.32
CA ALA A 21 -41.14 -2.20 -30.72
C ALA A 21 -41.25 -2.26 -29.19
N ILE A 22 -41.26 -3.46 -28.61
CA ILE A 22 -41.55 -3.67 -27.17
C ILE A 22 -40.49 -4.56 -26.52
N VAL A 23 -40.53 -5.88 -26.78
CA VAL A 23 -39.65 -6.86 -26.11
C VAL A 23 -39.17 -7.91 -27.10
N GLN A 24 -37.89 -8.23 -27.00
CA GLN A 24 -37.26 -9.37 -27.66
C GLN A 24 -36.75 -10.36 -26.60
N THR A 25 -37.07 -11.63 -26.77
CA THR A 25 -36.52 -12.72 -25.96
C THR A 25 -35.77 -13.69 -26.86
N VAL A 26 -34.55 -14.04 -26.48
CA VAL A 26 -33.71 -15.01 -27.19
C VAL A 26 -33.28 -16.07 -26.19
N THR A 27 -33.62 -17.32 -26.48
CA THR A 27 -33.21 -18.48 -25.68
C THR A 27 -32.32 -19.36 -26.54
N VAL A 28 -31.15 -19.73 -26.01
CA VAL A 28 -30.20 -20.62 -26.68
C VAL A 28 -30.00 -21.86 -25.81
N GLY A 29 -30.31 -23.04 -26.34
CA GLY A 29 -30.31 -24.28 -25.55
C GLY A 29 -28.94 -24.90 -25.27
N ALA A 30 -27.93 -24.56 -26.08
CA ALA A 30 -26.59 -25.15 -25.96
C ALA A 30 -25.49 -24.08 -26.01
N ALA A 31 -25.24 -23.49 -27.17
CA ALA A 31 -24.16 -22.53 -27.36
C ALA A 31 -24.54 -21.42 -28.34
N ARG A 32 -24.00 -20.23 -28.10
CA ARG A 32 -24.05 -19.09 -29.02
C ARG A 32 -22.63 -18.63 -29.29
N VAL A 33 -22.31 -18.40 -30.57
CA VAL A 33 -21.03 -17.83 -31.01
C VAL A 33 -21.34 -16.62 -31.86
N ASP A 34 -20.79 -15.47 -31.48
CA ASP A 34 -20.88 -14.23 -32.24
C ASP A 34 -19.46 -13.86 -32.71
N SER A 35 -19.35 -13.38 -33.95
CA SER A 35 -18.10 -12.88 -34.51
C SER A 35 -18.36 -11.57 -35.24
N VAL A 36 -17.53 -10.57 -34.97
CA VAL A 36 -17.61 -9.24 -35.59
C VAL A 36 -16.26 -8.96 -36.24
N GLY A 37 -16.24 -8.80 -37.56
CA GLY A 37 -15.01 -8.60 -38.33
C GLY A 37 -14.44 -7.18 -38.28
N ALA A 38 -15.22 -6.22 -37.78
CA ALA A 38 -14.84 -4.80 -37.66
C ALA A 38 -15.26 -4.27 -36.28
N SER A 39 -16.06 -3.19 -36.21
CA SER A 39 -16.51 -2.60 -34.95
C SER A 39 -17.85 -3.16 -34.47
N GLU A 40 -18.00 -3.32 -33.16
CA GLU A 40 -19.28 -3.53 -32.48
C GLU A 40 -19.55 -2.35 -31.54
N THR A 41 -20.73 -1.75 -31.66
CA THR A 41 -21.22 -0.74 -30.72
C THR A 41 -22.50 -1.24 -30.08
N ARG A 42 -22.54 -1.26 -28.75
CA ARG A 42 -23.74 -1.57 -27.97
C ARG A 42 -24.10 -0.38 -27.10
N THR A 43 -25.30 0.17 -27.30
CA THR A 43 -25.87 1.21 -26.42
C THR A 43 -27.04 0.61 -25.65
N VAL A 44 -27.04 0.80 -24.33
CA VAL A 44 -28.15 0.42 -23.46
C VAL A 44 -28.62 1.67 -22.74
N GLY A 45 -29.85 2.11 -23.01
CA GLY A 45 -30.42 3.33 -22.41
C GLY A 45 -30.94 3.16 -20.97
N GLY A 46 -30.94 1.93 -20.45
CA GLY A 46 -31.40 1.57 -19.11
C GLY A 46 -30.44 0.60 -18.42
N LEU A 47 -30.97 -0.20 -17.49
CA LEU A 47 -30.17 -1.18 -16.76
C LEU A 47 -29.66 -2.30 -17.69
N GLN A 48 -28.36 -2.60 -17.61
CA GLN A 48 -27.77 -3.80 -18.16
C GLN A 48 -27.34 -4.73 -17.01
N ALA A 49 -27.91 -5.93 -16.94
CA ALA A 49 -27.51 -6.98 -16.01
C ALA A 49 -26.89 -8.15 -16.76
N ASN A 50 -25.78 -8.69 -16.26
CA ASN A 50 -25.13 -9.86 -16.83
C ASN A 50 -24.79 -10.86 -15.72
N THR A 51 -25.32 -12.07 -15.82
CA THR A 51 -25.10 -13.14 -14.86
C THR A 51 -24.37 -14.28 -15.56
N ILE A 52 -23.17 -14.60 -15.08
CA ILE A 52 -22.37 -15.72 -15.58
C ILE A 52 -22.37 -16.81 -14.52
N GLY A 53 -22.92 -17.98 -14.85
CA GLY A 53 -23.05 -19.10 -13.89
C GLY A 53 -21.76 -19.88 -13.63
N ALA A 54 -20.74 -19.68 -14.45
CA ALA A 54 -19.43 -20.32 -14.32
C ALA A 54 -18.32 -19.28 -14.55
N THR A 55 -17.53 -19.42 -15.61
CA THR A 55 -16.35 -18.58 -15.87
C THR A 55 -16.64 -17.47 -16.88
N ARG A 56 -16.18 -16.26 -16.59
CA ARG A 56 -16.08 -15.15 -17.56
C ARG A 56 -14.61 -14.88 -17.84
N SER A 57 -14.19 -15.03 -19.10
CA SER A 57 -12.86 -14.65 -19.58
C SER A 57 -12.96 -13.45 -20.51
N VAL A 58 -12.01 -12.52 -20.43
CA VAL A 58 -11.92 -11.34 -21.30
C VAL A 58 -10.47 -11.18 -21.73
N THR A 59 -10.25 -11.00 -23.03
CA THR A 59 -8.94 -10.69 -23.60
C THR A 59 -9.08 -9.47 -24.50
N VAL A 60 -8.20 -8.48 -24.31
CA VAL A 60 -8.18 -7.25 -25.07
C VAL A 60 -6.81 -7.14 -25.74
N GLY A 61 -6.78 -7.02 -27.07
CA GLY A 61 -5.53 -7.05 -27.83
C GLY A 61 -4.72 -5.75 -27.80
N ALA A 62 -5.37 -4.61 -27.53
CA ALA A 62 -4.72 -3.30 -27.56
C ALA A 62 -4.92 -2.52 -26.25
N ALA A 63 -6.10 -1.93 -26.04
CA ALA A 63 -6.39 -1.08 -24.89
C ALA A 63 -7.82 -1.25 -24.40
N GLN A 64 -8.01 -1.04 -23.09
CA GLN A 64 -9.31 -1.03 -22.42
C GLN A 64 -9.43 0.25 -21.59
N SER A 65 -10.53 0.98 -21.75
CA SER A 65 -10.91 2.10 -20.87
C SER A 65 -12.17 1.74 -20.10
N HIS A 66 -12.31 2.28 -18.89
CA HIS A 66 -13.49 2.12 -18.06
C HIS A 66 -13.83 3.46 -17.40
N ASP A 67 -14.94 4.06 -17.85
CA ASP A 67 -15.39 5.36 -17.36
C ASP A 67 -16.71 5.19 -16.59
N ILE A 68 -16.68 5.49 -15.29
CA ILE A 68 -17.83 5.36 -14.39
C ILE A 68 -18.25 6.73 -13.89
N GLY A 69 -19.49 7.12 -14.20
CA GLY A 69 -20.04 8.43 -13.85
C GLY A 69 -20.48 8.59 -12.39
N ALA A 70 -20.57 7.49 -11.63
CA ALA A 70 -21.00 7.48 -10.24
C ALA A 70 -20.16 6.49 -9.41
N ALA A 71 -20.79 5.57 -8.68
CA ALA A 71 -20.10 4.60 -7.85
C ALA A 71 -19.71 3.33 -8.63
N ASP A 72 -18.55 2.77 -8.31
CA ASP A 72 -18.10 1.45 -8.75
C ASP A 72 -17.82 0.57 -7.53
N SER A 73 -18.32 -0.67 -7.52
CA SER A 73 -18.21 -1.57 -6.37
C SER A 73 -17.85 -2.98 -6.80
N TRP A 74 -16.83 -3.54 -6.15
CA TRP A 74 -16.29 -4.85 -6.45
C TRP A 74 -16.34 -5.73 -5.20
N ASN A 75 -16.95 -6.90 -5.32
CA ASN A 75 -16.95 -7.92 -4.27
C ASN A 75 -16.31 -9.20 -4.80
N ILE A 76 -15.17 -9.56 -4.22
CA ILE A 76 -14.38 -10.74 -4.62
C ILE A 76 -14.34 -11.66 -3.41
N ALA A 77 -15.05 -12.79 -3.50
CA ALA A 77 -15.25 -13.70 -2.37
C ALA A 77 -14.01 -14.55 -2.03
N SER A 78 -13.05 -14.62 -2.94
CA SER A 78 -11.82 -15.40 -2.82
C SER A 78 -10.62 -14.51 -3.15
N ASN A 79 -9.70 -14.97 -3.99
CA ASN A 79 -8.48 -14.25 -4.31
C ASN A 79 -8.66 -13.27 -5.48
N GLN A 80 -7.86 -12.21 -5.46
CA GLN A 80 -7.64 -11.29 -6.57
C GLN A 80 -6.14 -11.22 -6.84
N ASP A 81 -5.72 -11.69 -8.01
CA ASP A 81 -4.34 -11.58 -8.48
C ASP A 81 -4.27 -10.47 -9.55
N VAL A 82 -3.30 -9.57 -9.41
CA VAL A 82 -3.09 -8.44 -10.33
C VAL A 82 -1.62 -8.39 -10.72
N THR A 83 -1.37 -8.53 -12.02
CA THR A 83 -0.03 -8.40 -12.61
C THR A 83 -0.05 -7.27 -13.62
N ILE A 84 0.84 -6.29 -13.46
CA ILE A 84 0.97 -5.14 -14.34
C ILE A 84 2.41 -5.12 -14.86
N GLY A 85 2.57 -5.27 -16.17
CA GLY A 85 3.91 -5.28 -16.80
C GLY A 85 4.52 -3.88 -17.00
N GLY A 86 3.71 -2.83 -16.86
CA GLY A 86 4.13 -1.43 -16.98
C GLY A 86 3.95 -0.65 -15.67
N GLY A 87 3.78 0.67 -15.76
CA GLY A 87 3.52 1.53 -14.60
C GLY A 87 2.07 1.48 -14.11
N GLN A 88 1.87 1.73 -12.82
CA GLN A 88 0.56 1.91 -12.19
C GLN A 88 0.51 3.26 -11.48
N THR A 89 -0.61 3.97 -11.57
CA THR A 89 -0.81 5.27 -10.93
C THR A 89 -2.22 5.36 -10.36
N PHE A 90 -2.34 5.89 -9.15
CA PHE A 90 -3.61 6.16 -8.49
C PHE A 90 -3.71 7.66 -8.20
N ASN A 91 -4.75 8.30 -8.72
CA ASN A 91 -5.09 9.68 -8.41
C ASN A 91 -6.42 9.66 -7.66
N ILE A 92 -6.38 9.82 -6.34
CA ILE A 92 -7.56 9.78 -5.47
C ILE A 92 -7.76 11.19 -4.93
N ALA A 93 -8.87 11.83 -5.31
CA ALA A 93 -9.19 13.19 -4.89
C ALA A 93 -9.73 13.29 -3.46
N GLY A 94 -10.37 12.21 -2.98
CA GLY A 94 -10.88 12.09 -1.61
C GLY A 94 -10.01 11.18 -0.75
N ASP A 95 -10.62 10.54 0.24
CA ASP A 95 -9.92 9.67 1.18
C ASP A 95 -9.66 8.27 0.61
N GLN A 96 -8.49 7.71 0.96
CA GLN A 96 -8.17 6.30 0.71
C GLN A 96 -8.09 5.54 2.04
N LYS A 97 -9.00 4.59 2.26
CA LYS A 97 -9.01 3.72 3.44
C LYS A 97 -8.66 2.29 3.05
N SER A 98 -7.68 1.69 3.74
CA SER A 98 -7.30 0.29 3.58
C SER A 98 -7.42 -0.45 4.92
N LYS A 99 -8.12 -1.59 4.92
CA LYS A 99 -8.22 -2.50 6.07
C LYS A 99 -7.73 -3.88 5.64
N ILE A 100 -6.62 -4.31 6.21
CA ILE A 100 -6.02 -5.62 5.95
C ILE A 100 -6.23 -6.47 7.20
N GLY A 101 -7.03 -7.54 7.08
CA GLY A 101 -7.41 -8.37 8.24
C GLY A 101 -6.32 -9.33 8.73
N LYS A 102 -5.24 -9.51 7.96
CA LYS A 102 -4.11 -10.41 8.27
C LYS A 102 -2.79 -9.67 8.04
N GLY A 103 -1.81 -10.29 7.37
CA GLY A 103 -0.50 -9.69 7.09
C GLY A 103 -0.48 -8.87 5.80
N ARG A 104 0.36 -7.84 5.79
CA ARG A 104 0.80 -7.11 4.59
C ARG A 104 2.31 -7.34 4.42
N ARG A 105 2.75 -7.67 3.21
CA ARG A 105 4.16 -7.66 2.82
C ARG A 105 4.30 -6.78 1.59
N THR A 106 5.40 -6.04 1.52
CA THR A 106 5.71 -5.13 0.43
C THR A 106 7.21 -5.24 0.16
N GLU A 107 7.57 -5.41 -1.10
CA GLU A 107 8.94 -5.48 -1.58
C GLU A 107 9.10 -4.43 -2.67
N ILE A 108 10.10 -3.57 -2.52
CA ILE A 108 10.37 -2.44 -3.41
C ILE A 108 11.84 -2.56 -3.78
N ALA A 109 12.12 -2.76 -5.07
CA ALA A 109 13.46 -3.09 -5.54
C ALA A 109 14.40 -1.88 -5.67
N THR A 110 13.82 -0.69 -5.82
CA THR A 110 14.56 0.56 -5.96
C THR A 110 14.18 1.52 -4.83
N ASP A 111 13.36 2.53 -5.11
CA ASP A 111 13.10 3.63 -4.20
C ASP A 111 11.66 3.62 -3.68
N ASP A 112 11.48 3.87 -2.39
CA ASP A 112 10.19 4.15 -1.76
C ASP A 112 10.16 5.58 -1.22
N GLY A 113 9.28 6.40 -1.79
CA GLY A 113 9.15 7.81 -1.47
C GLY A 113 7.78 8.12 -0.87
N THR A 114 7.76 8.68 0.34
CA THR A 114 6.52 9.12 0.99
C THR A 114 6.57 10.60 1.33
N LYS A 115 5.59 11.37 0.87
CA LYS A 115 5.40 12.78 1.24
C LYS A 115 4.01 12.97 1.84
N VAL A 116 3.97 13.31 3.12
CA VAL A 116 2.72 13.59 3.85
C VAL A 116 2.66 15.09 4.14
N GLY A 117 1.63 15.76 3.61
CA GLY A 117 1.43 17.20 3.84
C GLY A 117 0.82 17.55 5.21
N GLY A 118 0.17 16.57 5.84
CA GLY A 118 -0.44 16.68 7.17
C GLY A 118 0.30 15.88 8.24
N ALA A 119 -0.44 15.36 9.22
CA ALA A 119 0.11 14.50 10.27
C ALA A 119 0.34 13.06 9.77
N TYR A 120 1.34 12.39 10.33
CA TYR A 120 1.60 10.96 10.15
C TYR A 120 1.60 10.27 11.51
N GLU A 121 0.75 9.25 11.67
CA GLU A 121 0.63 8.45 12.89
C GLU A 121 0.96 6.99 12.57
N LEU A 122 1.82 6.39 13.40
CA LEU A 122 2.19 4.98 13.30
C LEU A 122 2.03 4.32 14.67
N GLN A 123 1.06 3.42 14.78
CA GLN A 123 0.81 2.63 15.98
C GLN A 123 1.16 1.17 15.73
N ILE A 124 2.06 0.60 16.53
CA ILE A 124 2.51 -0.79 16.42
C ILE A 124 2.31 -1.45 17.79
N ALA A 125 1.42 -2.44 17.87
CA ALA A 125 1.04 -3.09 19.13
C ALA A 125 2.08 -4.11 19.64
N LYS A 126 3.01 -4.54 18.78
CA LYS A 126 4.06 -5.51 19.10
C LYS A 126 5.42 -4.89 18.78
N ALA A 127 6.32 -5.63 18.14
CA ALA A 127 7.66 -5.17 17.82
C ALA A 127 7.72 -4.36 16.51
N SER A 128 8.69 -3.45 16.45
CA SER A 128 9.12 -2.75 15.23
C SER A 128 10.64 -2.89 15.10
N MET A 129 11.11 -3.09 13.86
CA MET A 129 12.54 -3.14 13.52
C MET A 129 12.76 -2.28 12.28
N VAL A 130 13.78 -1.44 12.34
CA VAL A 130 14.24 -0.62 11.21
C VAL A 130 15.71 -0.95 10.99
N GLN A 131 16.02 -1.51 9.83
CA GLN A 131 17.39 -1.81 9.40
C GLN A 131 17.71 -0.97 8.17
N ILE A 132 18.81 -0.24 8.21
CA ILE A 132 19.29 0.63 7.13
C ILE A 132 20.70 0.15 6.79
N GLY A 133 20.94 -0.15 5.50
CA GLY A 133 22.23 -0.68 5.05
C GLY A 133 23.33 0.38 4.93
N GLU A 134 22.92 1.64 4.73
CA GLU A 134 23.80 2.81 4.60
C GLU A 134 23.44 3.86 5.66
N ASP A 135 23.21 5.11 5.27
CA ASP A 135 22.98 6.23 6.19
C ASP A 135 21.50 6.40 6.58
N GLY A 136 21.26 6.62 7.87
CA GLY A 136 19.96 7.02 8.42
C GLY A 136 19.99 8.47 8.92
N LYS A 137 19.01 9.28 8.52
CA LYS A 137 18.86 10.67 8.97
C LYS A 137 17.47 10.94 9.54
N ILE A 138 17.41 11.49 10.74
CA ILE A 138 16.18 11.97 11.37
C ILE A 138 16.32 13.48 11.59
N ASN A 139 15.49 14.27 10.90
CA ASN A 139 15.45 15.72 11.06
C ASN A 139 14.10 16.14 11.64
N VAL A 140 14.10 16.71 12.84
CA VAL A 140 12.89 17.14 13.55
C VAL A 140 12.96 18.64 13.81
N GLY A 141 12.04 19.41 13.22
CA GLY A 141 12.06 20.87 13.31
C GLY A 141 11.61 21.46 14.67
N LYS A 142 11.00 20.63 15.53
CA LYS A 142 10.59 21.00 16.90
C LYS A 142 11.16 19.97 17.89
N THR A 143 10.32 19.36 18.74
CA THR A 143 10.75 18.40 19.75
C THR A 143 10.88 17.00 19.18
N PHE A 144 12.02 16.34 19.42
CA PHE A 144 12.19 14.90 19.24
C PHE A 144 12.09 14.20 20.59
N LEU A 145 10.93 13.59 20.87
CA LEU A 145 10.64 12.89 22.12
C LEU A 145 10.84 11.38 21.92
N ILE A 146 11.63 10.76 22.80
CA ILE A 146 11.76 9.30 22.90
C ILE A 146 11.32 8.91 24.31
N GLU A 147 10.23 8.15 24.39
CA GLU A 147 9.72 7.60 25.64
C GLU A 147 9.80 6.07 25.57
N ALA A 148 10.44 5.46 26.56
CA ALA A 148 10.58 4.01 26.67
C ALA A 148 10.21 3.55 28.08
N GLY A 149 9.44 2.47 28.19
CA GLY A 149 8.96 1.97 29.48
C GLY A 149 10.00 1.23 30.33
N ASP A 150 11.12 0.80 29.75
CA ASP A 150 12.16 0.04 30.48
C ASP A 150 13.56 0.62 30.30
N ALA A 151 14.02 0.79 29.05
CA ALA A 151 15.33 1.38 28.77
C ALA A 151 15.43 2.03 27.38
N ILE A 152 16.33 3.00 27.25
CA ILE A 152 16.82 3.55 25.99
C ILE A 152 18.30 3.17 25.88
N ALA A 153 18.72 2.64 24.73
CA ALA A 153 20.12 2.30 24.46
C ALA A 153 20.54 2.78 23.06
N LEU A 154 21.63 3.54 23.01
CA LEU A 154 22.31 3.98 21.79
C LEU A 154 23.66 3.28 21.74
N LYS A 155 23.95 2.56 20.66
CA LYS A 155 25.19 1.79 20.50
C LYS A 155 25.88 2.15 19.20
N CYS A 156 27.21 2.26 19.25
CA CYS A 156 28.07 2.45 18.08
C CYS A 156 29.37 1.69 18.29
N GLY A 157 29.53 0.53 17.64
CA GLY A 157 30.64 -0.38 17.90
C GLY A 157 30.75 -0.71 19.40
N SER A 158 31.90 -0.41 20.02
CA SER A 158 32.15 -0.60 21.46
C SER A 158 31.69 0.57 22.35
N ALA A 159 31.16 1.66 21.80
CA ALA A 159 30.64 2.79 22.56
C ALA A 159 29.14 2.64 22.82
N SER A 160 28.67 3.13 23.97
CA SER A 160 27.25 3.08 24.33
C SER A 160 26.80 4.27 25.17
N ILE A 161 25.53 4.65 25.02
CA ILE A 161 24.78 5.50 25.94
C ILE A 161 23.53 4.74 26.32
N SER A 162 23.25 4.55 27.60
CA SER A 162 22.03 3.89 28.05
C SER A 162 21.36 4.64 29.20
N MET A 163 20.04 4.54 29.24
CA MET A 163 19.16 5.09 30.28
C MET A 163 18.16 4.01 30.68
N LYS A 164 18.00 3.77 31.99
CA LYS A 164 17.06 2.78 32.54
C LYS A 164 15.90 3.47 33.25
N LYS A 165 14.79 2.76 33.44
CA LYS A 165 13.61 3.24 34.18
C LYS A 165 13.88 3.64 35.64
N ASP A 166 14.96 3.12 36.24
CA ASP A 166 15.39 3.49 37.59
C ASP A 166 16.17 4.82 37.65
N GLY A 167 16.34 5.48 36.50
CA GLY A 167 17.08 6.74 36.37
C GLY A 167 18.59 6.57 36.16
N THR A 168 19.11 5.34 36.17
CA THR A 168 20.53 5.09 35.89
C THR A 168 20.85 5.46 34.45
N ILE A 169 21.85 6.33 34.27
CA ILE A 169 22.41 6.70 32.97
C ILE A 169 23.87 6.24 32.92
N THR A 170 24.25 5.58 31.83
CA THR A 170 25.61 5.09 31.61
C THR A 170 26.12 5.57 30.25
N ILE A 171 27.36 6.09 30.22
CA ILE A 171 28.05 6.55 29.02
C ILE A 171 29.39 5.85 28.97
N GLU A 172 29.62 5.02 27.94
CA GLU A 172 30.80 4.20 27.77
C GLU A 172 31.46 4.48 26.40
N GLY A 173 32.78 4.59 26.41
CA GLY A 173 33.59 4.77 25.20
C GLY A 173 35.08 4.74 25.53
N LYS A 174 35.92 4.59 24.50
CA LYS A 174 37.39 4.64 24.65
C LYS A 174 37.84 5.99 25.20
N ASP A 175 37.38 7.06 24.56
CA ASP A 175 37.68 8.44 24.93
C ASP A 175 36.35 9.19 25.11
N ILE A 176 36.13 9.77 26.29
CA ILE A 176 34.97 10.63 26.57
C ILE A 176 35.50 12.04 26.82
N THR A 177 35.22 12.95 25.90
CA THR A 177 35.62 14.35 26.01
C THR A 177 34.39 15.21 26.31
N ILE A 178 34.41 15.92 27.44
CA ILE A 178 33.36 16.86 27.83
C ILE A 178 33.95 18.27 27.82
N LYS A 179 33.44 19.15 26.93
CA LYS A 179 33.87 20.54 26.82
C LYS A 179 32.69 21.46 27.10
N GLY A 180 32.74 22.23 28.17
CA GLY A 180 31.80 23.29 28.47
C GLY A 180 32.36 24.65 28.05
N SER A 181 31.55 25.51 27.42
CA SER A 181 31.93 26.89 27.09
C SER A 181 31.77 27.85 28.27
N SER A 182 30.89 27.52 29.21
CA SER A 182 30.72 28.20 30.49
C SER A 182 31.16 27.24 31.60
N ASN A 183 30.24 26.78 32.46
CA ASN A 183 30.57 25.89 33.57
C ASN A 183 30.06 24.46 33.31
N ILE A 184 30.79 23.47 33.80
CA ILE A 184 30.29 22.10 33.97
C ILE A 184 30.01 21.90 35.46
N ASN A 185 28.74 21.70 35.82
CA ASN A 185 28.35 21.47 37.22
C ASN A 185 28.13 19.97 37.44
N VAL A 186 28.87 19.39 38.39
CA VAL A 186 28.67 18.01 38.84
C VAL A 186 28.30 18.05 40.32
N LYS A 187 27.08 17.60 40.67
CA LYS A 187 26.56 17.61 42.04
C LYS A 187 25.97 16.23 42.34
N ALA A 188 26.27 15.69 43.52
CA ALA A 188 25.67 14.48 44.04
C ALA A 188 25.17 14.74 45.47
N SER A 189 24.05 14.14 45.85
CA SER A 189 23.53 14.20 47.23
C SER A 189 24.36 13.34 48.20
N SER A 190 25.06 12.34 47.67
CA SER A 190 26.03 11.51 48.37
C SER A 190 27.40 11.77 47.76
N ASP A 191 28.01 10.77 47.13
CA ASP A 191 29.40 10.86 46.72
C ASP A 191 29.58 11.09 45.22
N ILE A 192 30.62 11.85 44.88
CA ILE A 192 31.23 11.83 43.55
C ILE A 192 32.48 10.94 43.64
N VAL A 193 32.47 9.82 42.92
CA VAL A 193 33.63 8.91 42.85
C VAL A 193 34.35 9.08 41.51
N MET A 194 35.57 9.59 41.54
CA MET A 194 36.42 9.74 40.36
C MET A 194 37.64 8.80 40.46
N LYS A 195 37.85 7.97 39.43
CA LYS A 195 38.99 7.05 39.35
C LYS A 195 39.71 7.25 38.02
N GLY A 196 41.03 7.35 38.09
CA GLY A 196 41.92 7.43 36.94
C GLY A 196 43.35 7.16 37.39
N SER A 197 44.20 6.69 36.48
CA SER A 197 45.64 6.53 36.77
C SER A 197 46.31 7.87 37.08
N ASN A 198 45.80 8.97 36.54
CA ASN A 198 46.21 10.34 36.84
C ASN A 198 45.01 11.28 36.71
N ILE A 199 44.68 12.03 37.75
CA ILE A 199 43.63 13.06 37.76
C ILE A 199 44.32 14.41 37.89
N LYS A 200 44.25 15.23 36.83
CA LYS A 200 44.81 16.59 36.82
C LYS A 200 43.69 17.60 37.06
N GLN A 201 43.87 18.48 38.03
CA GLN A 201 42.95 19.58 38.34
C GLN A 201 43.79 20.87 38.38
N ASN A 202 43.31 21.91 37.69
CA ASN A 202 43.90 23.25 37.61
C ASN A 202 42.74 24.24 37.80
#